data_AF-A0ABC9DHD3-F1
#
_entry.id   AF-A0ABC9DHD3-F1
#
_cell.length_a   1.000
_cell.length_b   1.000
_cell.length_c   1.000
_cell.angle_alpha   90.00
_cell.angle_beta   90.00
_cell.angle_gamma   90.00
#
_symmetry.space_group_name_H-M   'P 1'
#
loop_
_entity.id
_entity.type
_entity.pdbx_description
1 polymer ?
#
loop_
_entity_poly.entity_id
_entity_poly.type
_entity_poly.pdbx_seq_one_letter_code
_entity_poly.pdbx_strand_id
1 'polypeptide(L)'
;MASFAKPRHLLLLLPVAVIVALSLAAAADARRRQVHLRLYMHDILDGPEQTAIRLIRNAGPPHEFQKGECFGDTMAIDDPITESPGIIGSGSGPVVGRAQGTYMLSSQRENVLVVAVTVALTDGPYSGSTFTVAGRVEIYDDAAEVAVVGGTGQFRRAAGHVVWRTSKLVSKVYVVVELIVDMSVPANDTAAPGSGSLAFE
;
A
#
# COMPACT_ATOMS: atom_id res chain seq x y z
N MET A 1 59.81 -0.52 -31.48
CA MET A 1 58.96 -1.08 -30.40
C MET A 1 58.21 0.06 -29.75
N ALA A 2 56.90 0.20 -30.00
CA ALA A 2 56.09 1.28 -29.42
C ALA A 2 55.51 0.82 -28.08
N SER A 3 55.88 1.51 -26.99
CA SER A 3 55.39 1.26 -25.64
C SER A 3 54.01 1.90 -25.45
N PHE A 4 52.95 1.11 -25.47
CA PHE A 4 51.61 1.55 -25.07
C PHE A 4 51.59 1.79 -23.56
N ALA A 5 51.67 3.07 -23.16
CA ALA A 5 51.44 3.45 -21.77
C ALA A 5 49.97 3.15 -21.41
N LYS A 6 49.74 2.18 -20.50
CA LYS A 6 48.41 1.94 -19.93
C LYS A 6 47.90 3.23 -19.27
N PRO A 7 46.68 3.71 -19.57
CA PRO A 7 46.21 4.99 -19.07
C PRO A 7 45.93 4.88 -17.56
N ARG A 8 46.91 5.28 -16.73
CA ARG A 8 46.83 5.27 -15.25
C ARG A 8 45.69 6.18 -14.73
N HIS A 9 45.26 7.15 -15.54
CA HIS A 9 44.14 8.04 -15.24
C HIS A 9 42.77 7.32 -15.34
N LEU A 10 42.63 6.31 -16.21
CA LEU A 10 41.37 5.57 -16.36
C LEU A 10 41.06 4.71 -15.12
N LEU A 11 42.10 4.24 -14.40
CA LEU A 11 41.96 3.50 -13.15
C LEU A 11 41.50 4.36 -11.96
N LEU A 12 41.75 5.67 -11.98
CA LEU A 12 41.38 6.61 -10.91
C LEU A 12 39.99 7.24 -11.12
N LEU A 13 39.48 7.27 -12.36
CA LEU A 13 38.15 7.83 -12.67
C LEU A 13 37.02 6.93 -12.17
N LEU A 14 37.20 5.60 -12.21
CA LEU A 14 36.19 4.64 -11.76
C LEU A 14 35.84 4.78 -10.26
N PRO A 15 36.80 4.79 -9.30
CA PRO A 15 36.47 4.94 -7.89
C PRO A 15 35.88 6.32 -7.56
N VAL A 16 36.32 7.39 -8.23
CA VAL A 16 35.72 8.73 -8.04
C VAL A 16 34.28 8.75 -8.52
N ALA A 17 33.98 8.18 -9.69
CA ALA A 17 32.61 8.07 -10.19
C ALA A 17 31.71 7.25 -9.25
N VAL A 18 32.24 6.16 -8.68
CA VAL A 18 31.51 5.34 -7.69
C VAL A 18 31.24 6.14 -6.40
N ILE A 19 32.23 6.87 -5.88
CA ILE A 19 32.05 7.71 -4.67
C ILE A 19 31.02 8.81 -4.92
N VAL A 20 31.07 9.47 -6.08
CA VAL A 20 30.09 10.51 -6.46
C VAL A 20 28.69 9.91 -6.59
N ALA A 21 28.55 8.75 -7.22
CA ALA A 21 27.27 8.06 -7.35
C ALA A 21 26.69 7.65 -5.98
N LEU A 22 27.51 7.08 -5.09
CA LEU A 22 27.09 6.72 -3.73
C LEU A 22 26.68 7.95 -2.91
N SER A 23 27.41 9.06 -3.06
CA SER A 23 27.10 10.31 -2.36
C SER A 23 25.80 10.95 -2.86
N LEU A 24 25.54 10.90 -4.18
CA LEU A 24 24.29 11.36 -4.78
C LEU A 24 23.10 10.49 -4.34
N ALA A 25 23.26 9.17 -4.29
CA ALA A 25 22.23 8.26 -3.81
C ALA A 25 21.88 8.51 -2.34
N ALA A 26 22.88 8.61 -1.46
CA ALA A 26 22.67 8.93 -0.04
C ALA A 26 22.02 10.31 0.16
N ALA A 27 22.42 11.32 -0.62
CA ALA A 27 21.82 12.65 -0.56
C ALA A 27 20.38 12.68 -1.10
N ALA A 28 20.03 11.83 -2.06
CA ALA A 28 18.66 11.69 -2.56
C ALA A 28 17.75 11.03 -1.51
N ASP A 29 18.25 10.03 -0.77
CA ASP A 29 17.50 9.37 0.30
C ASP A 29 17.34 10.27 1.54
N ALA A 30 18.38 11.04 1.89
CA ALA A 30 18.31 12.06 2.95
C ALA A 30 17.31 13.20 2.65
N ARG A 31 16.80 13.31 1.42
CA ARG A 31 15.75 14.26 1.02
C ARG A 31 14.35 13.67 1.10
N ARG A 32 14.16 12.49 1.67
CA ARG A 32 12.84 11.88 1.88
C ARG A 32 12.49 11.80 3.37
N ARG A 33 11.24 12.10 3.71
CA ARG A 33 10.66 11.95 5.03
C ARG A 33 9.90 10.62 5.08
N GLN A 34 10.13 9.84 6.13
CA GLN A 34 9.38 8.59 6.36
C GLN A 34 7.97 8.88 6.91
N VAL A 35 7.02 8.05 6.52
CA VAL A 35 5.63 8.06 6.94
C VAL A 35 5.26 6.62 7.28
N HIS A 36 4.85 6.43 8.53
CA HIS A 36 4.37 5.15 9.06
C HIS A 36 2.92 5.31 9.45
N LEU A 37 2.04 4.47 8.88
CA LEU A 37 0.61 4.45 9.22
C LEU A 37 0.21 3.02 9.57
N ARG A 38 -0.74 2.88 10.49
CA ARG A 38 -1.40 1.62 10.78
C ARG A 38 -2.90 1.84 10.65
N LEU A 39 -3.49 1.20 9.65
CA LEU A 39 -4.87 1.42 9.23
C LEU A 39 -5.61 0.08 9.17
N TYR A 40 -6.93 0.11 9.28
CA TYR A 40 -7.78 -1.07 9.18
C TYR A 40 -8.84 -0.85 8.12
N MET A 41 -8.81 -1.68 7.08
CA MET A 41 -9.77 -1.71 5.99
C MET A 41 -10.86 -2.72 6.29
N HIS A 42 -12.11 -2.33 6.07
CA HIS A 42 -13.29 -3.14 6.35
C HIS A 42 -13.93 -3.59 5.03
N ASP A 43 -13.55 -4.78 4.54
CA ASP A 43 -14.08 -5.38 3.30
C ASP A 43 -15.40 -6.10 3.63
N ILE A 44 -16.51 -5.51 3.16
CA ILE A 44 -17.88 -5.95 3.46
C ILE A 44 -18.56 -6.36 2.15
N LEU A 45 -18.61 -7.68 1.93
CA LEU A 45 -19.04 -8.32 0.69
C LEU A 45 -20.56 -8.44 0.53
N ASP A 46 -21.32 -8.35 1.62
CA ASP A 46 -22.78 -8.54 1.62
C ASP A 46 -23.43 -7.88 2.85
N GLY A 47 -24.75 -7.74 2.82
CA GLY A 47 -25.57 -7.13 3.87
C GLY A 47 -25.88 -5.65 3.62
N PRO A 48 -26.58 -4.99 4.57
CA PRO A 48 -27.04 -3.60 4.39
C PRO A 48 -25.93 -2.57 4.20
N GLU A 49 -24.75 -2.85 4.77
CA GLU A 49 -23.57 -1.98 4.74
C GLU A 49 -22.52 -2.49 3.73
N GLN A 50 -22.96 -3.16 2.65
CA GLN A 50 -22.07 -3.69 1.62
C GLN A 50 -21.23 -2.58 0.98
N THR A 51 -19.92 -2.80 0.92
CA THR A 51 -18.94 -1.88 0.32
C THR A 51 -18.08 -2.52 -0.76
N ALA A 52 -18.16 -3.84 -0.91
CA ALA A 52 -17.51 -4.60 -1.95
C ALA A 52 -18.55 -5.29 -2.84
N ILE A 53 -18.46 -5.05 -4.16
CA ILE A 53 -19.38 -5.61 -5.16
C ILE A 53 -18.64 -6.44 -6.20
N ARG A 54 -19.28 -7.52 -6.63
CA ARG A 54 -18.76 -8.38 -7.69
C ARG A 54 -19.06 -7.81 -9.08
N LEU A 55 -18.02 -7.35 -9.77
CA LEU A 55 -18.14 -6.83 -11.14
C LEU A 55 -18.12 -7.94 -12.18
N ILE A 56 -17.16 -8.85 -12.06
CA ILE A 56 -16.97 -9.98 -12.97
C ILE A 56 -17.14 -11.26 -12.17
N ARG A 57 -18.02 -12.14 -12.66
CA ARG A 57 -18.36 -13.41 -12.02
C ARG A 57 -18.18 -14.54 -13.03
N ASN A 58 -17.63 -15.65 -12.55
CA ASN A 58 -17.33 -16.84 -13.35
C ASN A 58 -16.44 -16.51 -14.56
N ALA A 59 -15.42 -15.67 -14.39
CA ALA A 59 -14.61 -15.16 -15.50
C ALA A 59 -13.78 -16.27 -16.20
N GLY A 60 -13.38 -17.28 -15.43
CA GLY A 60 -12.49 -18.36 -15.87
C GLY A 60 -12.80 -19.69 -15.20
N PRO A 61 -11.82 -20.62 -15.11
CA PRO A 61 -12.03 -21.91 -14.48
C PRO A 61 -12.37 -21.75 -12.98
N PRO A 62 -13.14 -22.70 -12.39
CA PRO A 62 -13.42 -22.72 -10.96
C PRO A 62 -12.13 -22.68 -10.13
N HIS A 63 -12.11 -21.87 -9.08
CA HIS A 63 -10.97 -21.78 -8.19
C HIS A 63 -10.94 -23.00 -7.25
N GLU A 64 -9.80 -23.68 -7.16
CA GLU A 64 -9.68 -24.94 -6.39
C GLU A 64 -9.97 -24.74 -4.89
N PHE A 65 -9.53 -23.61 -4.35
CA PHE A 65 -9.58 -23.33 -2.90
C PHE A 65 -10.71 -22.38 -2.49
N GLN A 66 -11.21 -21.56 -3.42
CA GLN A 66 -12.25 -20.55 -3.15
C GLN A 66 -13.57 -21.05 -3.74
N LYS A 67 -14.32 -21.82 -2.94
CA LYS A 67 -15.53 -22.49 -3.42
C LYS A 67 -16.57 -21.46 -3.87
N GLY A 68 -17.02 -21.59 -5.12
CA GLY A 68 -18.00 -20.68 -5.72
C GLY A 68 -17.39 -19.46 -6.42
N GLU A 69 -16.07 -19.33 -6.37
CA GLU A 69 -15.30 -18.32 -7.10
C GLU A 69 -14.60 -18.94 -8.32
N CYS A 70 -14.32 -18.12 -9.32
CA CYS A 70 -13.50 -18.50 -10.47
C CYS A 70 -12.26 -17.61 -10.60
N PHE A 71 -11.21 -18.14 -11.25
CA PHE A 71 -10.07 -17.32 -11.67
C PHE A 71 -10.57 -16.14 -12.51
N GLY A 72 -10.11 -14.94 -12.18
CA GLY A 72 -10.51 -13.68 -12.83
C GLY A 72 -11.75 -13.02 -12.24
N ASP A 73 -12.43 -13.62 -11.26
CA ASP A 73 -13.52 -12.93 -10.56
C ASP A 73 -12.96 -11.66 -9.89
N THR A 74 -13.63 -10.52 -10.14
CA THR A 74 -13.11 -9.17 -9.88
C THR A 74 -14.10 -8.35 -9.08
N MET A 75 -13.69 -7.88 -7.90
CA MET A 75 -14.49 -7.00 -7.05
C MET A 75 -14.10 -5.54 -7.26
N ALA A 76 -15.08 -4.65 -7.11
CA ALA A 76 -14.83 -3.24 -6.81
C ALA A 76 -15.15 -2.97 -5.34
N ILE A 77 -14.34 -2.11 -4.72
CA ILE A 77 -14.47 -1.74 -3.32
C ILE A 77 -14.55 -0.23 -3.11
N ASP A 78 -15.32 0.15 -2.10
CA ASP A 78 -15.29 1.44 -1.44
C ASP A 78 -15.33 1.21 0.08
N ASP A 79 -14.26 0.64 0.62
CA ASP A 79 -14.23 0.12 1.99
C ASP A 79 -13.86 1.20 3.02
N PRO A 80 -14.50 1.24 4.20
CA PRO A 80 -14.11 2.14 5.28
C PRO A 80 -12.69 1.85 5.78
N ILE A 81 -11.97 2.92 6.16
CA ILE A 81 -10.69 2.84 6.87
C ILE A 81 -10.84 3.40 8.29
N THR A 82 -10.32 2.67 9.28
CA THR A 82 -10.28 3.10 10.70
C THR A 82 -8.87 2.96 11.27
N GLU A 83 -8.66 3.49 12.48
CA GLU A 83 -7.36 3.41 13.20
C GLU A 83 -7.32 2.26 14.23
N SER A 84 -8.39 1.48 14.36
CA SER A 84 -8.48 0.37 15.32
C SER A 84 -9.11 -0.90 14.72
N PRO A 85 -8.70 -2.10 15.15
CA PRO A 85 -9.14 -3.38 14.58
C PRO A 85 -10.57 -3.79 14.98
N GLY A 86 -11.30 -2.92 15.69
CA GLY A 86 -12.66 -3.21 16.10
C GLY A 86 -13.63 -3.21 14.92
N ILE A 87 -14.84 -3.69 15.14
CA ILE A 87 -15.86 -3.79 14.09
C ILE A 87 -16.53 -2.43 13.93
N ILE A 88 -16.88 -2.00 12.72
CA ILE A 88 -17.71 -0.80 12.51
C ILE A 88 -18.99 -0.89 13.35
N GLY A 89 -19.26 0.14 14.15
CA GLY A 89 -20.35 0.18 15.12
C GLY A 89 -20.07 -0.54 16.44
N SER A 90 -18.93 -1.24 16.57
CA SER A 90 -18.48 -1.93 17.78
C SER A 90 -16.95 -1.92 17.93
N GLY A 91 -16.41 -0.80 18.41
CA GLY A 91 -15.01 -0.68 18.83
C GLY A 91 -13.99 -0.37 17.73
N SER A 92 -14.42 -0.07 16.49
CA SER A 92 -13.52 0.38 15.41
C SER A 92 -12.98 1.80 15.59
N GLY A 93 -13.64 2.62 16.41
CA GLY A 93 -13.43 4.06 16.40
C GLY A 93 -14.01 4.73 15.14
N PRO A 94 -13.71 6.02 14.93
CA PRO A 94 -14.20 6.77 13.78
C PRO A 94 -13.58 6.27 12.46
N VAL A 95 -14.31 6.47 11.37
CA VAL A 95 -13.80 6.27 10.01
C VAL A 95 -12.92 7.46 9.64
N VAL A 96 -11.67 7.19 9.30
CA VAL A 96 -10.64 8.19 8.97
C VAL A 96 -10.33 8.28 7.47
N GLY A 97 -10.95 7.42 6.66
CA GLY A 97 -10.78 7.40 5.22
C GLY A 97 -11.53 6.26 4.53
N ARG A 98 -11.21 6.04 3.25
CA ARG A 98 -11.74 4.94 2.43
C ARG A 98 -10.66 4.28 1.58
N ALA A 99 -10.78 2.98 1.35
CA ALA A 99 -10.00 2.21 0.38
C ALA A 99 -10.87 1.95 -0.85
N GLN A 100 -10.44 2.48 -1.99
CA GLN A 100 -11.25 2.51 -3.22
C GLN A 100 -10.48 1.89 -4.37
N GLY A 101 -11.07 0.95 -5.09
CA GLY A 101 -10.42 0.32 -6.22
C GLY A 101 -10.97 -1.05 -6.54
N THR A 102 -10.09 -1.94 -6.99
CA THR A 102 -10.45 -3.31 -7.38
C THR A 102 -9.46 -4.33 -6.87
N TYR A 103 -9.95 -5.55 -6.70
CA TYR A 103 -9.10 -6.73 -6.58
C TYR A 103 -9.68 -7.89 -7.39
N MET A 104 -8.81 -8.79 -7.84
CA MET A 104 -9.17 -9.91 -8.69
C MET A 104 -8.47 -11.18 -8.26
N LEU A 105 -9.19 -12.31 -8.26
CA LEU A 105 -8.58 -13.64 -8.11
C LEU A 105 -7.64 -13.92 -9.28
N SER A 106 -6.34 -13.90 -8.99
CA SER A 106 -5.28 -13.78 -9.99
C SER A 106 -4.42 -15.03 -10.16
N SER A 107 -4.71 -16.09 -9.41
CA SER A 107 -4.08 -17.41 -9.58
C SER A 107 -5.14 -18.48 -9.81
N GLN A 108 -4.79 -19.50 -10.60
CA GLN A 108 -5.64 -20.68 -10.80
C GLN A 108 -5.38 -21.76 -9.74
N ARG A 109 -4.29 -21.62 -8.96
CA ARG A 109 -3.79 -22.66 -8.04
C ARG A 109 -3.48 -22.15 -6.64
N GLU A 110 -3.60 -20.85 -6.38
CA GLU A 110 -3.22 -20.24 -5.12
C GLU A 110 -4.30 -19.23 -4.73
N ASN A 111 -4.53 -19.03 -3.42
CA ASN A 111 -5.47 -18.03 -2.93
C ASN A 111 -4.88 -16.62 -3.03
N VAL A 112 -4.84 -16.06 -4.23
CA VAL A 112 -4.12 -14.82 -4.49
C VAL A 112 -5.00 -13.80 -5.17
N LEU A 113 -5.01 -12.59 -4.62
CA LEU A 113 -5.55 -11.40 -5.25
C LEU A 113 -4.43 -10.62 -5.93
N VAL A 114 -4.75 -10.01 -7.08
CA VAL A 114 -4.05 -8.81 -7.52
C VAL A 114 -4.91 -7.62 -7.14
N VAL A 115 -4.32 -6.62 -6.48
CA VAL A 115 -5.01 -5.44 -5.98
C VAL A 115 -4.54 -4.18 -6.72
N ALA A 116 -5.48 -3.25 -6.92
CA ALA A 116 -5.21 -1.88 -7.33
C ALA A 116 -6.16 -0.98 -6.54
N VAL A 117 -5.66 -0.45 -5.42
CA VAL A 117 -6.47 0.21 -4.39
C VAL A 117 -5.84 1.56 -4.03
N THR A 118 -6.66 2.61 -3.98
CA THR A 118 -6.27 3.92 -3.46
C THR A 118 -6.88 4.12 -2.10
N VAL A 119 -6.05 4.41 -1.10
CA VAL A 119 -6.49 4.81 0.23
C VAL A 119 -6.58 6.33 0.27
N ALA A 120 -7.78 6.85 0.51
CA ALA A 120 -8.07 8.27 0.64
C ALA A 120 -8.38 8.61 2.09
N LEU A 121 -7.50 9.39 2.73
CA LEU A 121 -7.69 9.81 4.12
C LEU A 121 -8.51 11.09 4.17
N THR A 122 -9.50 11.12 5.05
CA THR A 122 -10.44 12.24 5.23
C THR A 122 -10.34 12.89 6.60
N ASP A 123 -9.57 12.30 7.51
CA ASP A 123 -9.36 12.83 8.86
C ASP A 123 -7.87 12.81 9.26
N GLY A 124 -7.56 13.45 10.38
CA GLY A 124 -6.23 13.49 10.96
C GLY A 124 -5.23 14.34 10.16
N PRO A 125 -3.92 14.19 10.45
CA PRO A 125 -2.88 15.05 9.88
C PRO A 125 -2.71 14.90 8.36
N TYR A 126 -3.24 13.83 7.77
CA TYR A 126 -3.12 13.53 6.34
C TYR A 126 -4.45 13.66 5.59
N SER A 127 -5.47 14.27 6.20
CA SER A 127 -6.77 14.55 5.56
C SER A 127 -6.60 15.21 4.18
N GLY A 128 -7.34 14.71 3.20
CA GLY A 128 -7.28 15.13 1.79
C GLY A 128 -6.12 14.53 0.99
N SER A 129 -5.29 13.68 1.59
CA SER A 129 -4.20 12.97 0.91
C SER A 129 -4.59 11.55 0.54
N THR A 130 -3.98 11.02 -0.53
CA THR A 130 -4.19 9.64 -0.94
C THR A 130 -2.87 8.93 -1.20
N PHE A 131 -2.83 7.62 -1.01
CA PHE A 131 -1.75 6.76 -1.52
C PHE A 131 -2.34 5.56 -2.25
N THR A 132 -1.64 5.07 -3.27
CA THR A 132 -2.10 3.95 -4.10
C THR A 132 -1.23 2.74 -3.84
N VAL A 133 -1.88 1.61 -3.61
CA VAL A 133 -1.29 0.30 -3.40
C VAL A 133 -1.62 -0.58 -4.60
N ALA A 134 -0.61 -1.22 -5.18
CA ALA A 134 -0.82 -2.15 -6.28
C ALA A 134 0.14 -3.33 -6.19
N GLY A 135 -0.39 -4.56 -6.36
CA GLY A 135 0.44 -5.75 -6.32
C GLY A 135 -0.33 -7.01 -5.94
N ARG A 136 0.42 -8.02 -5.51
CA ARG A 136 -0.07 -9.37 -5.23
C ARG A 136 -0.31 -9.54 -3.74
N VAL A 137 -1.47 -10.06 -3.35
CA VAL A 137 -1.87 -10.33 -1.97
C VAL A 137 -2.26 -11.79 -1.84
N GLU A 138 -1.57 -12.52 -0.97
CA GLU A 138 -1.97 -13.88 -0.58
C GLU A 138 -3.05 -13.80 0.49
N ILE A 139 -4.20 -14.41 0.20
CA ILE A 139 -5.38 -14.39 1.07
C ILE A 139 -5.17 -15.42 2.18
N TYR A 140 -5.34 -14.99 3.44
CA TYR A 140 -5.23 -15.82 4.65
C TYR A 140 -3.82 -16.26 5.06
N ASP A 141 -2.77 -15.84 4.35
CA ASP A 141 -1.39 -15.94 4.86
C ASP A 141 -1.09 -14.84 5.89
N ASP A 142 -0.03 -15.05 6.68
CA ASP A 142 0.28 -14.21 7.86
C ASP A 142 0.53 -12.73 7.50
N ALA A 143 1.02 -12.43 6.29
CA ALA A 143 1.24 -11.08 5.77
C ALA A 143 1.68 -11.12 4.29
N ALA A 144 1.17 -10.20 3.46
CA ALA A 144 1.68 -9.95 2.11
C ALA A 144 2.26 -8.53 1.98
N GLU A 145 3.43 -8.39 1.35
CA GLU A 145 4.01 -7.09 1.04
C GLU A 145 3.52 -6.58 -0.32
N VAL A 146 2.96 -5.37 -0.36
CA VAL A 146 2.39 -4.75 -1.56
C VAL A 146 2.97 -3.36 -1.78
N ALA A 147 3.29 -3.00 -3.02
CA ALA A 147 3.94 -1.73 -3.30
C ALA A 147 3.00 -0.53 -3.11
N VAL A 148 3.50 0.52 -2.45
CA VAL A 148 2.96 1.87 -2.58
C VAL A 148 3.55 2.48 -3.84
N VAL A 149 2.71 2.59 -4.88
CA VAL A 149 3.14 3.02 -6.22
C VAL A 149 3.06 4.53 -6.43
N GLY A 150 2.48 5.27 -5.49
CA GLY A 150 2.34 6.71 -5.57
C GLY A 150 1.40 7.28 -4.51
N GLY A 151 1.20 8.58 -4.58
CA GLY A 151 0.23 9.29 -3.75
C GLY A 151 0.01 10.74 -4.17
N THR A 152 -0.97 11.37 -3.55
CA THR A 152 -1.40 12.75 -3.78
C THR A 152 -1.45 13.53 -2.47
N GLY A 153 -1.66 14.85 -2.55
CA GLY A 153 -1.62 15.72 -1.37
C GLY A 153 -0.27 15.64 -0.67
N GLN A 154 -0.28 15.35 0.62
CA GLN A 154 0.93 15.19 1.44
C GLN A 154 1.74 13.95 1.11
N PHE A 155 1.14 12.98 0.40
CA PHE A 155 1.78 11.77 -0.08
C PHE A 155 2.23 11.89 -1.54
N ARG A 156 2.34 13.11 -2.07
CA ARG A 156 2.85 13.35 -3.42
C ARG A 156 4.20 12.66 -3.60
N ARG A 157 4.31 11.83 -4.65
CA ARG A 157 5.50 11.02 -4.95
C ARG A 157 5.89 10.06 -3.81
N ALA A 158 4.90 9.59 -3.05
CA ALA A 158 5.10 8.51 -2.10
C ALA A 158 5.63 7.26 -2.81
N ALA A 159 6.55 6.57 -2.15
CA ALA A 159 7.06 5.27 -2.57
C ALA A 159 7.41 4.47 -1.32
N GLY A 160 7.11 3.18 -1.33
CA GLY A 160 7.26 2.30 -0.18
C GLY A 160 6.46 1.01 -0.35
N HIS A 161 6.03 0.44 0.77
CA HIS A 161 5.24 -0.78 0.80
C HIS A 161 4.14 -0.73 1.87
N VAL A 162 3.21 -1.66 1.74
CA VAL A 162 2.19 -1.97 2.74
C VAL A 162 2.32 -3.44 3.08
N VAL A 163 2.38 -3.75 4.36
CA VAL A 163 2.12 -5.10 4.84
C VAL A 163 0.60 -5.25 4.98
N TRP A 164 0.03 -6.08 4.13
CA TRP A 164 -1.38 -6.41 4.05
C TRP A 164 -1.65 -7.70 4.81
N ARG A 165 -2.44 -7.62 5.88
CA ARG A 165 -2.69 -8.76 6.77
C ARG A 165 -4.17 -8.90 7.10
N THR A 166 -4.68 -10.13 7.09
CA THR A 166 -6.02 -10.38 7.66
C THR A 166 -5.96 -10.22 9.18
N SER A 167 -6.57 -9.16 9.71
CA SER A 167 -6.62 -8.88 11.14
C SER A 167 -7.74 -9.67 11.83
N LYS A 168 -8.93 -9.67 11.24
CA LYS A 168 -10.10 -10.39 11.79
C LYS A 168 -11.03 -10.85 10.68
N LEU A 169 -11.42 -12.12 10.73
CA LEU A 169 -12.55 -12.65 9.97
C LEU A 169 -13.81 -12.50 10.82
N VAL A 170 -14.61 -11.45 10.57
CA VAL A 170 -15.82 -11.16 11.36
C VAL A 170 -16.95 -12.12 10.95
N SER A 171 -17.07 -12.39 9.65
CA SER A 171 -17.97 -13.39 9.09
C SER A 171 -17.47 -13.85 7.72
N LYS A 172 -18.24 -14.66 6.99
CA LYS A 172 -17.90 -15.03 5.60
C LYS A 172 -17.94 -13.85 4.63
N VAL A 173 -18.62 -12.76 5.00
CA VAL A 173 -18.86 -11.59 4.15
C VAL A 173 -18.28 -10.31 4.73
N TYR A 174 -17.51 -10.42 5.82
CA TYR A 174 -16.89 -9.27 6.45
C TYR A 174 -15.50 -9.63 6.99
N VAL A 175 -14.48 -9.03 6.38
CA VAL A 175 -13.08 -9.14 6.73
C VAL A 175 -12.54 -7.78 7.18
N VAL A 176 -11.81 -7.74 8.29
CA VAL A 176 -10.98 -6.60 8.67
C VAL A 176 -9.55 -6.91 8.27
N VAL A 177 -8.99 -6.07 7.41
CA VAL A 177 -7.61 -6.12 6.92
C VAL A 177 -6.80 -5.04 7.61
N GLU A 178 -5.69 -5.42 8.23
CA GLU A 178 -4.69 -4.49 8.74
C GLU A 178 -3.73 -4.11 7.61
N LEU A 179 -3.51 -2.80 7.46
CA LEU A 179 -2.57 -2.19 6.54
C LEU A 179 -1.49 -1.49 7.37
N ILE A 180 -0.28 -2.06 7.40
CA ILE A 180 0.90 -1.42 7.98
C ILE A 180 1.65 -0.77 6.83
N VAL A 181 1.60 0.55 6.77
CA VAL A 181 2.09 1.35 5.64
C VAL A 181 3.44 1.95 6.02
N ASP A 182 4.46 1.59 5.26
CA ASP A 182 5.81 2.10 5.38
C ASP A 182 6.20 2.76 4.06
N MET A 183 6.10 4.09 4.01
CA MET A 183 6.39 4.86 2.81
C MET A 183 7.22 6.09 3.10
N SER A 184 7.85 6.61 2.07
CA SER A 184 8.62 7.84 2.13
C SER A 184 8.05 8.87 1.15
N VAL A 185 8.17 10.15 1.48
CA VAL A 185 7.76 11.29 0.63
C VAL A 185 8.90 12.31 0.51
N PRO A 186 8.99 13.14 -0.53
CA PRO A 186 9.98 14.20 -0.59
C PRO A 186 9.87 15.17 0.59
N ALA A 187 10.99 15.51 1.25
CA ALA A 187 11.03 16.31 2.47
C ALA A 187 10.68 17.79 2.27
N ASN A 188 10.77 18.31 1.05
CA ASN A 188 10.60 19.74 0.72
C ASN A 188 9.29 20.08 0.00
N ASP A 189 8.35 19.14 -0.17
CA ASP A 189 7.01 19.51 -0.63
C ASP A 189 6.27 20.15 0.55
N THR A 190 6.11 21.48 0.50
CA THR A 190 5.51 22.39 1.49
C THR A 190 4.01 22.16 1.74
N ALA A 191 3.55 20.92 1.69
CA ALA A 191 2.19 20.50 2.01
C ALA A 191 2.07 19.93 3.44
N ALA A 192 3.08 20.08 4.30
CA ALA A 192 2.97 19.65 5.70
C ALA A 192 2.08 20.61 6.52
N PRO A 193 1.08 20.13 7.29
CA PRO A 193 0.35 20.93 8.24
C PRO A 193 1.28 21.40 9.36
N GLY A 194 0.98 22.60 9.89
CA GLY A 194 1.64 23.15 11.05
C GLY A 194 1.63 22.17 12.22
N SER A 195 2.74 22.17 12.96
CA SER A 195 2.93 21.46 14.22
C SER A 195 1.86 21.85 15.25
N GLY A 196 0.71 21.18 15.21
CA GLY A 196 -0.26 21.16 16.29
C GLY A 196 0.08 20.03 17.24
N SER A 197 0.84 20.35 18.28
CA SER A 197 0.98 19.51 19.46
C SER A 197 -0.39 19.32 20.11
N LEU A 198 -1.01 18.16 19.96
CA LEU A 198 -2.08 17.73 20.87
C LEU A 198 -1.47 16.71 21.83
N ALA A 199 -1.03 17.23 22.97
CA ALA A 199 -0.88 16.43 24.18
C ALA A 199 -2.30 16.08 24.65
N PHE A 200 -2.56 14.79 24.89
CA PHE A 200 -3.72 14.34 25.62
C PHE A 200 -3.28 14.08 27.08
N GLU A 201 -3.90 14.80 28.02
CA GLU A 201 -4.19 14.29 29.36
C GLU A 201 -5.40 13.34 29.28
#